data_AF-A0A966LTT3-F1
#
_entry.id   AF-A0A966LTT3-F1
#
_cell.length_a   1.000
_cell.length_b   1.000
_cell.length_c   1.000
_cell.angle_alpha   90.00
_cell.angle_beta   90.00
_cell.angle_gamma   90.00
#
_symmetry.space_group_name_H-M   'P 1'
#
loop_
_entity.id
_entity.type
_entity.pdbx_description
1 polymer ?
#
loop_
_entity_poly.entity_id
_entity_poly.type
_entity_poly.pdbx_seq_one_letter_code
_entity_poly.pdbx_strand_id
1 'polypeptide(L)'
;MSYFRTQNSATTFSSSRRQRQATTNRQWQRNQNTVAFAPKVSLGPVAHTIIIALLVAILGLIYLSQVTKTSSYGYELDRQNTEMATLTAERQGLEIENARLQALSRVADSSIAKSMVEPTSTDYATR
;
A
#
# COMPACT_ATOMS: atom_id res chain seq x y z
N MET A 1 -81.86 -51.15 35.42
CA MET A 1 -82.89 -50.10 35.47
C MET A 1 -82.20 -48.76 35.65
N SER A 2 -82.55 -47.79 34.81
CA SER A 2 -82.33 -46.33 34.90
C SER A 2 -80.90 -45.73 34.92
N TYR A 3 -80.60 -45.16 33.76
CA TYR A 3 -79.70 -44.05 33.39
C TYR A 3 -79.50 -42.95 34.43
N PHE A 4 -78.34 -42.27 34.36
CA PHE A 4 -78.28 -40.81 34.20
C PHE A 4 -76.96 -40.41 33.50
N ARG A 5 -77.07 -39.86 32.28
CA ARG A 5 -75.99 -39.15 31.59
C ARG A 5 -76.48 -37.72 31.36
N THR A 6 -75.88 -36.77 32.05
CA THR A 6 -76.07 -35.34 31.77
C THR A 6 -74.87 -34.88 30.95
N GLN A 7 -75.10 -34.45 29.70
CA GLN A 7 -74.09 -33.78 28.88
C GLN A 7 -74.37 -32.28 28.89
N ASN A 8 -73.44 -31.49 29.43
CA ASN A 8 -73.43 -30.05 29.25
C ASN A 8 -72.49 -29.69 28.10
N SER A 9 -73.07 -29.30 26.96
CA SER A 9 -72.33 -28.74 25.83
C SER A 9 -72.22 -27.23 26.00
N ALA A 10 -71.05 -26.74 26.40
CA ALA A 10 -70.71 -25.33 26.31
C ALA A 10 -69.98 -25.07 24.99
N THR A 11 -70.69 -24.53 24.01
CA THR A 11 -70.09 -23.93 22.81
C THR A 11 -69.57 -22.54 23.16
N THR A 12 -68.25 -22.37 23.25
CA THR A 12 -67.61 -21.05 23.30
C THR A 12 -66.81 -20.84 22.03
N PHE A 13 -67.36 -20.01 21.14
CA PHE A 13 -66.69 -19.52 19.95
C PHE A 13 -65.76 -18.37 20.36
N SER A 14 -64.45 -18.59 20.32
CA SER A 14 -63.44 -17.54 20.49
C SER A 14 -62.77 -17.25 19.16
N SER A 15 -63.06 -16.08 18.61
CA SER A 15 -62.36 -15.48 17.48
C SER A 15 -60.95 -15.05 17.92
N SER A 16 -59.94 -15.41 17.14
CA SER A 16 -58.58 -14.88 17.34
C SER A 16 -57.99 -14.43 16.03
N ARG A 17 -58.24 -13.15 15.73
CA ARG A 17 -57.47 -12.30 14.83
C ARG A 17 -56.04 -12.26 15.36
N ARG A 18 -55.08 -12.93 14.69
CA ARG A 18 -53.67 -12.90 15.09
C ARG A 18 -52.85 -11.93 14.26
N GLN A 19 -52.42 -10.92 15.00
CA GLN A 19 -51.51 -9.86 14.70
C GLN A 19 -50.12 -10.40 14.34
N ARG A 20 -49.42 -9.60 13.53
CA ARG A 20 -48.06 -9.77 13.05
C ARG A 20 -47.04 -9.90 14.20
N GLN A 21 -45.90 -10.51 13.86
CA GLN A 21 -44.62 -10.55 14.58
C GLN A 21 -44.51 -11.52 15.76
N ALA A 22 -43.86 -12.65 15.50
CA ALA A 22 -42.88 -13.23 16.40
C ALA A 22 -42.06 -14.26 15.62
N THR A 23 -40.74 -14.09 15.65
CA THR A 23 -39.73 -15.16 15.73
C THR A 23 -40.28 -16.56 15.54
N THR A 24 -39.76 -17.27 14.54
CA THR A 24 -39.89 -18.71 14.36
C THR A 24 -39.32 -19.43 15.59
N ASN A 25 -40.08 -19.38 16.69
CA ASN A 25 -39.95 -20.27 17.82
C ASN A 25 -40.51 -21.59 17.31
N ARG A 26 -39.72 -22.24 16.44
CA ARG A 26 -39.83 -23.67 16.18
C ARG A 26 -39.58 -24.30 17.53
N GLN A 27 -40.67 -24.46 18.27
CA GLN A 27 -40.70 -25.20 19.49
C GLN A 27 -40.26 -26.61 19.11
N TRP A 28 -38.97 -26.88 19.26
CA TRP A 28 -38.36 -28.17 19.00
C TRP A 28 -39.13 -29.18 19.85
N GLN A 29 -39.97 -29.97 19.20
CA GLN A 29 -40.66 -31.04 19.90
C GLN A 29 -39.62 -32.05 20.36
N ARG A 30 -39.77 -32.50 21.60
CA ARG A 30 -38.91 -33.53 22.16
C ARG A 30 -39.06 -34.79 21.31
N ASN A 31 -37.93 -35.45 21.07
CA ASN A 31 -37.83 -36.71 20.33
C ASN A 31 -37.95 -36.62 18.79
N GLN A 32 -37.52 -35.51 18.19
CA GLN A 32 -37.30 -35.46 16.73
C GLN A 32 -35.80 -35.52 16.42
N ASN A 33 -35.39 -36.55 15.68
CA ASN A 33 -34.01 -36.69 15.20
C ASN A 33 -33.81 -35.75 14.00
N THR A 34 -33.29 -34.56 14.25
CA THR A 34 -32.94 -33.61 13.18
C THR A 34 -31.55 -33.95 12.65
N VAL A 35 -31.47 -34.49 11.43
CA VAL A 35 -30.19 -34.64 10.73
C VAL A 35 -29.75 -33.28 10.21
N ALA A 36 -28.65 -32.76 10.72
CA ALA A 36 -28.01 -31.58 10.14
C ALA A 36 -27.32 -31.99 8.84
N PHE A 37 -27.80 -31.47 7.71
CA PHE A 37 -27.06 -31.56 6.44
C PHE A 37 -25.87 -30.60 6.51
N ALA A 38 -24.74 -31.07 7.07
CA ALA A 38 -23.48 -30.38 6.91
C ALA A 38 -23.06 -30.51 5.43
N PRO A 39 -22.77 -29.40 4.72
CA PRO A 39 -22.25 -29.48 3.37
C PRO A 39 -20.90 -30.23 3.41
N LYS A 40 -20.88 -31.47 2.90
CA LYS A 40 -19.68 -32.29 2.77
C LYS A 40 -18.86 -31.83 1.56
N VAL A 41 -18.53 -30.54 1.49
CA VAL A 41 -17.52 -30.05 0.55
C VAL A 41 -16.17 -30.21 1.24
N SER A 42 -15.73 -31.46 1.33
CA SER A 42 -14.36 -31.77 1.73
C SER A 42 -13.51 -31.67 0.48
N LEU A 43 -12.51 -30.81 0.49
CA LEU A 43 -11.41 -30.91 -0.47
C LEU A 43 -10.84 -32.32 -0.34
N GLY A 44 -10.83 -33.09 -1.43
CA GLY A 44 -10.24 -34.42 -1.43
C GLY A 44 -8.73 -34.34 -1.20
N PRO A 45 -8.06 -35.43 -0.77
CA PRO A 45 -6.62 -35.43 -0.51
C PRO A 45 -5.79 -34.86 -1.68
N VAL A 46 -6.22 -35.15 -2.91
CA VAL A 46 -5.59 -34.65 -4.15
C VAL A 46 -5.79 -33.14 -4.33
N ALA A 47 -6.98 -32.60 -4.07
CA ALA A 47 -7.22 -31.17 -4.19
C ALA A 47 -6.40 -30.38 -3.15
N HIS A 48 -6.25 -30.93 -1.94
CA HIS A 48 -5.49 -30.29 -0.87
C HIS A 48 -4.00 -30.18 -1.22
N THR A 49 -3.40 -31.25 -1.76
CA THR A 49 -1.98 -31.23 -2.16
C THR A 49 -1.72 -30.30 -3.34
N ILE A 50 -2.64 -30.23 -4.32
CA ILE A 50 -2.53 -29.30 -5.45
C ILE A 50 -2.56 -27.85 -4.95
N ILE A 51 -3.46 -27.52 -4.02
CA ILE A 51 -3.53 -26.17 -3.43
C ILE A 51 -2.22 -25.84 -2.72
N ILE A 52 -1.68 -26.76 -1.93
CA ILE A 52 -0.39 -26.56 -1.23
C ILE A 52 0.74 -26.37 -2.24
N ALA A 53 0.81 -27.18 -3.29
CA ALA A 53 1.82 -27.05 -4.34
C ALA A 53 1.74 -25.69 -5.05
N LEU A 54 0.52 -25.22 -5.35
CA LEU A 54 0.29 -23.89 -5.92
C LEU A 54 0.71 -22.77 -4.97
N LEU A 55 0.42 -22.90 -3.67
CA LEU A 55 0.84 -21.91 -2.66
C LEU A 55 2.38 -21.82 -2.57
N VAL A 56 3.07 -22.96 -2.56
CA VAL A 56 4.53 -23.00 -2.55
C VAL A 56 5.10 -22.41 -3.84
N ALA A 57 4.51 -22.71 -5.00
CA ALA A 57 4.92 -22.12 -6.28
C ALA A 57 4.77 -20.58 -6.27
N ILE A 58 3.65 -20.06 -5.76
CA ILE A 58 3.41 -18.61 -5.65
C ILE A 58 4.43 -17.96 -4.71
N LEU A 59 4.71 -18.56 -3.55
CA LEU A 59 5.74 -18.07 -2.63
C LEU A 59 7.13 -18.03 -3.29
N GLY A 60 7.49 -19.08 -4.05
CA GLY A 60 8.73 -19.12 -4.82
C GLY A 60 8.80 -18.03 -5.91
N LEU A 61 7.70 -17.78 -6.62
CA LEU A 61 7.62 -16.71 -7.62
C LEU A 61 7.73 -15.31 -7.00
N ILE A 62 7.14 -15.08 -5.82
CA ILE A 62 7.30 -13.82 -5.08
C ILE A 62 8.77 -13.60 -4.71
N TYR A 63 9.45 -14.64 -4.21
CA TYR A 63 10.86 -14.57 -3.87
C TYR A 63 11.72 -14.22 -5.11
N LEU A 64 11.47 -14.89 -6.24
CA LEU A 64 12.16 -14.59 -7.48
C LEU A 64 11.89 -13.15 -7.96
N SER A 65 10.65 -12.66 -7.82
CA SER A 65 10.29 -11.29 -8.19
C SER A 65 11.02 -10.25 -7.34
N GLN A 66 11.22 -10.52 -6.05
CA GLN A 66 12.04 -9.66 -5.19
C GLN A 66 13.50 -9.64 -5.64
N VAL A 67 14.07 -10.81 -5.99
CA VAL A 67 15.45 -10.88 -6.50
C VAL A 67 15.60 -10.09 -7.81
N THR A 68 14.68 -10.25 -8.78
CA THR A 68 14.77 -9.56 -10.08
C THR A 68 14.51 -8.07 -9.97
N LYS A 69 13.47 -7.65 -9.23
CA LYS A 69 13.11 -6.23 -9.11
C LYS A 69 14.06 -5.46 -8.22
N THR A 70 14.51 -6.01 -7.08
CA THR A 70 15.50 -5.34 -6.23
C THR A 70 16.85 -5.24 -6.93
N SER A 71 17.25 -6.25 -7.72
CA SER A 71 18.47 -6.16 -8.51
C SER A 71 18.37 -5.08 -9.57
N SER A 72 17.33 -5.04 -10.40
CA SER A 72 17.28 -4.07 -11.52
C SER A 72 16.86 -2.66 -11.11
N TYR A 73 15.86 -2.49 -10.23
CA TYR A 73 15.48 -1.17 -9.75
C TYR A 73 16.57 -0.53 -8.90
N GLY A 74 17.33 -1.33 -8.14
CA GLY A 74 18.46 -0.82 -7.35
C GLY A 74 19.52 -0.18 -8.23
N TYR A 75 19.93 -0.85 -9.31
CA TYR A 75 20.94 -0.32 -10.23
C TYR A 75 20.47 0.92 -10.98
N GLU A 76 19.21 0.96 -11.42
CA GLU A 76 18.69 2.12 -12.16
C GLU A 76 18.55 3.36 -11.25
N LEU A 77 18.12 3.17 -10.00
CA LEU A 77 18.06 4.24 -9.00
C LEU A 77 19.45 4.76 -8.62
N ASP A 78 20.41 3.87 -8.44
CA ASP A 78 21.78 4.24 -8.09
C ASP A 78 22.46 5.01 -9.23
N ARG A 79 22.22 4.60 -10.47
CA ARG A 79 22.68 5.31 -11.68
C ARG A 79 22.09 6.72 -11.76
N GLN A 80 20.76 6.86 -11.59
CA GLN A 80 20.09 8.16 -11.62
C GLN A 80 20.54 9.08 -10.47
N ASN A 81 20.71 8.54 -9.25
CA ASN A 81 21.23 9.32 -8.13
C ASN A 81 22.67 9.78 -8.34
N THR A 82 23.51 8.92 -8.90
CA THR A 82 24.89 9.27 -9.25
C THR A 82 24.93 10.37 -10.30
N GLU A 83 24.09 10.26 -11.34
CA GLU A 83 23.97 11.28 -12.39
C GLU A 83 23.47 12.61 -11.81
N MET A 84 22.43 12.59 -10.97
CA MET A 84 21.94 13.77 -10.27
C MET A 84 23.02 14.42 -9.38
N ALA A 85 23.78 13.62 -8.63
CA ALA A 85 24.87 14.12 -7.80
C ALA A 85 25.96 14.78 -8.65
N THR A 86 26.31 14.16 -9.77
CA THR A 86 27.31 14.69 -10.72
C THR A 86 26.85 16.01 -11.34
N LEU A 87 25.62 16.06 -11.84
CA LEU A 87 25.03 17.28 -12.42
C LEU A 87 24.88 18.40 -11.38
N THR A 88 24.56 18.06 -10.13
CA THR A 88 24.46 19.05 -9.05
C THR A 88 25.84 19.64 -8.74
N ALA A 89 26.88 18.81 -8.69
CA ALA A 89 28.25 19.26 -8.48
C ALA A 89 28.73 20.15 -9.64
N GLU A 90 28.44 19.77 -10.89
CA GLU A 90 28.79 20.56 -12.07
C GLU A 90 28.08 21.92 -12.07
N ARG A 91 26.78 21.95 -11.75
CA ARG A 91 26.03 23.21 -11.62
C ARG A 91 26.63 24.13 -10.55
N GLN A 92 26.97 23.59 -9.37
CA GLN A 92 27.62 24.38 -8.33
C GLN A 92 28.97 24.93 -8.80
N GLY A 93 29.76 24.14 -9.52
CA GLY A 93 31.01 24.59 -10.12
C GLY A 93 30.81 25.73 -11.12
N LEU A 94 29.83 25.61 -12.01
CA LEU A 94 29.48 26.65 -12.98
C LEU A 94 28.97 27.93 -12.31
N GLU A 95 28.17 27.83 -11.25
CA GLU A 95 27.69 28.98 -10.50
C GLU A 95 28.84 29.74 -9.82
N ILE A 96 29.80 29.02 -9.22
CA ILE A 96 31.01 29.61 -8.63
C ILE A 96 31.85 30.31 -9.70
N GLU A 97 32.09 29.65 -10.83
CA GLU A 97 32.91 30.24 -11.90
C GLU A 97 32.22 31.46 -12.52
N ASN A 98 30.89 31.42 -12.70
CA ASN A 98 30.14 32.57 -13.15
C ASN A 98 30.25 33.75 -12.16
N ALA A 99 30.10 33.49 -10.86
CA ALA A 99 30.28 34.51 -9.82
C ALA A 99 31.70 35.10 -9.85
N ARG A 100 32.72 34.25 -10.06
CA ARG A 100 34.11 34.69 -10.23
C ARG A 100 34.28 35.60 -11.44
N LEU A 101 33.74 35.21 -12.59
CA LEU A 101 33.80 36.02 -13.82
C LEU A 101 33.09 37.37 -13.64
N GLN A 102 31.93 37.38 -12.96
CA GLN A 102 31.23 38.62 -12.63
C GLN A 102 32.03 39.52 -11.68
N ALA A 103 32.67 38.93 -10.66
CA ALA A 103 33.54 39.68 -9.76
C ALA A 103 34.74 40.28 -10.51
N LEU A 104 35.36 39.51 -11.40
CA LEU A 104 36.47 39.96 -12.22
C LEU A 104 36.05 41.10 -13.17
N SER A 105 34.90 40.97 -13.83
CA SER A 105 34.33 42.03 -14.66
C SER A 105 34.08 43.30 -13.84
N ARG A 106 33.48 43.21 -12.65
CA ARG A 106 33.25 44.36 -11.76
C ARG A 106 34.55 45.05 -11.35
N VAL A 107 35.60 44.28 -11.05
CA VAL A 107 36.92 44.83 -10.71
C VAL A 107 37.53 45.55 -11.91
N ALA A 108 37.50 44.94 -13.09
CA ALA A 108 37.98 45.55 -14.32
C ALA A 108 37.22 46.85 -14.68
N ASP A 109 35.91 46.87 -14.41
CA ASP A 109 35.06 48.04 -14.67
C ASP A 109 35.14 49.13 -13.60
N SER A 110 35.78 48.86 -12.46
CA SER A 110 35.90 49.81 -11.36
C SER A 110 36.73 51.04 -11.74
N SER A 111 36.37 52.19 -11.16
CA SER A 111 37.05 53.47 -11.41
C SER A 111 38.53 53.43 -11.04
N ILE A 112 38.91 52.65 -10.02
CA ILE A 112 40.30 52.48 -9.60
C ILE A 112 41.10 51.76 -10.69
N ALA A 113 40.59 50.66 -11.24
CA ALA A 113 41.25 49.93 -12.33
C ALA A 113 41.38 50.78 -13.60
N LYS A 114 40.33 51.55 -13.95
CA LYS A 114 40.35 52.48 -15.10
C LYS A 114 41.33 53.65 -14.91
N SER A 115 41.66 53.99 -13.67
CA SER A 115 42.66 55.00 -13.33
C SER A 115 44.09 54.45 -13.19
N MET A 116 44.29 53.13 -13.31
CA MET A 116 45.64 52.55 -13.34
C MET A 116 46.27 52.82 -14.70
N VAL A 117 47.37 53.60 -14.69
CA VAL A 117 48.21 53.84 -15.87
C VAL A 117 49.29 52.77 -15.92
N GLU A 118 49.55 52.23 -17.10
CA GLU A 118 50.61 51.24 -17.32
C GLU A 118 51.97 51.85 -16.90
N PRO A 119 52.74 51.20 -16.01
CA PRO A 119 53.98 51.77 -15.49
C PRO A 119 55.01 51.96 -16.62
N THR A 120 55.49 53.20 -16.80
CA THR A 120 56.41 53.59 -17.88
C THR A 120 57.81 52.97 -17.75
N SER A 121 58.22 52.52 -16.56
CA SER A 121 59.36 51.61 -16.39
C SER A 121 59.23 50.79 -15.11
N THR A 122 59.75 49.56 -15.14
CA THR A 122 59.96 48.74 -13.94
C THR A 122 61.43 48.85 -13.57
N ASP A 123 61.75 49.74 -12.62
CA ASP A 123 63.11 49.85 -12.11
C ASP A 123 63.28 48.82 -10.99
N TYR A 124 64.11 47.81 -11.23
CA TYR A 124 64.42 46.78 -10.24
C TYR A 124 65.44 47.37 -9.28
N ALA A 125 65.07 47.49 -8.01
CA ALA A 125 66.02 47.82 -6.95
C ALA A 125 67.06 46.69 -6.84
N THR A 126 68.18 46.85 -7.55
CA THR A 126 69.37 46.02 -7.37
C THR A 126 70.02 46.43 -6.04
N ARG A 127 70.15 45.46 -5.14
CA ARG A 127 70.92 45.57 -3.90
C ARG A 127 72.25 44.86 -4.08
#